data_AF-A0A0D3M5P6-F1
#
_entry.id   AF-A0A0D3M5P6-F1
#
_cell.length_a   1.000
_cell.length_b   1.000
_cell.length_c   1.000
_cell.angle_alpha   90.00
_cell.angle_beta   90.00
_cell.angle_gamma   90.00
#
_symmetry.space_group_name_H-M   'P 1'
#
loop_
_entity.id
_entity.type
_entity.pdbx_description
1 polymer ?
#
loop_
_entity_poly.entity_id
_entity_poly.type
_entity_poly.pdbx_seq_one_letter_code
_entity_poly.pdbx_strand_id
1 'polypeptide(L)' 'MALTKYKDFKNLTDKELDELILKLKKELLFLRIQKVNFSSFQPHLFRHTKHQLAQLLTCKREKLSTSKTLRKIRKDNN' A
#
# COMPACT_ATOMS: atom_id res chain seq x y z
N MET A 1 15.79 9.19 -0.83
CA MET A 1 15.70 7.74 -1.11
C MET A 1 15.03 7.55 -2.46
N ALA A 2 15.42 6.53 -3.24
CA ALA A 2 14.82 6.25 -4.54
C ALA A 2 13.29 6.12 -4.42
N LEU A 3 12.57 6.82 -5.28
CA LEU A 3 11.12 6.72 -5.38
C LEU A 3 10.77 5.30 -5.82
N THR A 4 10.17 4.50 -4.94
CA THR A 4 9.63 3.17 -5.30
C THR A 4 8.60 3.34 -6.41
N LYS A 5 8.79 2.65 -7.53
CA LYS A 5 7.92 2.81 -8.69
C LYS A 5 6.69 1.94 -8.51
N TYR A 6 5.53 2.42 -8.95
CA TYR A 6 4.28 1.65 -8.87
C TYR A 6 4.38 0.25 -9.49
N LYS A 7 5.20 0.12 -10.55
CA LYS A 7 5.44 -1.14 -11.26
C LYS A 7 6.02 -2.22 -10.35
N ASP A 8 6.80 -1.85 -9.34
CA ASP A 8 7.42 -2.78 -8.40
C ASP A 8 6.36 -3.47 -7.54
N PHE A 9 5.24 -2.78 -7.27
CA PHE A 9 4.15 -3.33 -6.45
C PHE A 9 3.22 -4.27 -7.21
N LYS A 10 3.17 -4.20 -8.55
CA LYS A 10 2.34 -5.10 -9.36
C LYS A 10 2.86 -6.53 -9.37
N ASN A 11 4.16 -6.72 -9.19
CA ASN A 11 4.80 -8.03 -9.23
C ASN A 11 4.70 -8.80 -7.90
N LEU A 12 4.20 -8.16 -6.83
CA LEU A 12 4.10 -8.76 -5.51
C LEU A 12 2.95 -9.76 -5.40
N THR A 13 3.19 -10.82 -4.64
CA THR A 13 2.18 -11.79 -4.22
C THR A 13 1.24 -11.17 -3.17
N ASP A 14 0.02 -11.69 -3.05
CA ASP A 14 -0.96 -11.14 -2.09
C ASP A 14 -0.50 -11.19 -0.63
N LYS A 15 0.29 -12.20 -0.26
CA LYS A 15 0.89 -12.31 1.08
C LYS A 15 1.93 -11.21 1.33
N GLU A 16 2.85 -11.02 0.39
CA GLU A 16 3.89 -9.99 0.48
C GLU A 16 3.28 -8.58 0.51
N LEU A 17 2.20 -8.38 -0.25
CA LEU A 17 1.43 -7.14 -0.26
C LEU A 17 0.87 -6.83 1.14
N ASP A 18 0.32 -7.82 1.82
CA ASP A 18 -0.26 -7.67 3.16
C ASP A 18 0.80 -7.44 4.24
N GLU A 19 1.94 -8.14 4.15
CA GLU A 19 3.10 -7.92 5.02
C GLU A 19 3.64 -6.49 4.88
N LEU A 20 3.80 -6.01 3.64
CA LEU A 20 4.25 -4.64 3.37
C LEU A 20 3.26 -3.59 3.86
N ILE A 21 1.95 -3.81 3.69
CA ILE A 21 0.92 -2.92 4.24
C ILE A 21 1.03 -2.84 5.77
N LEU A 22 1.22 -3.99 6.44
CA LEU A 22 1.36 -4.02 7.89
C LEU A 22 2.62 -3.27 8.35
N LYS A 23 3.75 -3.49 7.66
CA LYS A 23 5.01 -2.80 7.93
C LYS A 23 4.86 -1.29 7.79
N LEU A 24 4.34 -0.81 6.66
CA LEU A 24 4.16 0.62 6.41
C LEU A 24 3.20 1.28 7.42
N LYS A 25 2.14 0.58 7.85
CA LYS A 25 1.25 1.11 8.90
C LYS A 25 1.97 1.31 10.23
N LYS A 26 2.85 0.38 10.62
CA LYS A 26 3.68 0.49 11.84
C LYS A 26 4.67 1.65 11.73
N GLU A 27 5.35 1.77 10.59
CA GLU A 27 6.27 2.89 10.33
C GLU A 27 5.55 4.24 10.39
N LEU A 28 4.34 4.34 9.82
CA LEU A 28 3.55 5.55 9.82
C LEU A 28 3.08 5.93 11.24
N LEU A 29 2.76 4.94 12.08
CA LEU A 29 2.50 5.15 13.50
C LEU A 29 3.73 5.70 14.22
N PHE A 30 4.90 5.09 14.03
CA PHE A 30 6.15 5.54 14.62
C PHE A 30 6.50 6.98 14.21
N LEU A 31 6.32 7.32 12.94
CA LEU A 31 6.54 8.68 12.44
C LEU A 31 5.55 9.71 13.03
N ARG A 32 4.30 9.31 13.33
CA ARG A 32 3.35 10.18 14.03
C ARG A 32 3.77 10.44 15.47
N ILE A 33 4.23 9.41 16.16
CA ILE A 33 4.75 9.54 17.53
C ILE A 33 5.97 10.45 17.52
N GLN A 34 6.89 10.27 16.57
CA GLN A 34 8.07 11.14 16.44
C GLN A 34 7.71 12.60 16.15
N LYS A 35 6.69 12.84 15.31
CA LYS A 35 6.21 14.20 15.02
C LYS A 35 5.76 14.94 16.28
N VAL A 36 5.19 14.22 17.24
CA VAL A 36 4.70 14.78 18.51
C VAL A 36 5.85 14.93 19.52
N ASN A 37 6.73 13.94 19.61
CA ASN A 37 7.73 13.85 20.68
C ASN A 37 9.10 14.49 20.36
N PHE A 38 9.48 14.73 19.10
CA PHE A 38 10.85 15.12 18.74
C PHE A 38 10.95 16.21 17.67
N SER A 39 11.95 17.10 17.81
CA SER A 39 12.31 18.12 16.81
C SER A 39 12.87 17.52 15.51
N SER A 40 13.38 16.28 15.52
CA SER A 40 13.98 15.59 14.38
C SER A 40 12.96 14.84 13.51
N PHE A 41 11.76 15.39 13.34
CA PHE A 41 10.76 14.82 12.44
C PHE A 41 11.26 14.93 10.99
N GLN A 42 11.10 13.86 10.20
CA GLN A 42 11.43 13.84 8.79
C GLN A 42 10.15 13.87 7.94
N PRO A 43 9.69 15.05 7.46
CA PRO A 43 8.42 15.18 6.75
C PRO A 43 8.37 14.38 5.45
N HIS A 44 9.51 14.28 4.76
CA HIS A 44 9.64 13.53 3.52
C HIS A 44 9.37 12.04 3.76
N LEU A 45 9.88 11.45 4.85
CA LEU A 45 9.65 10.05 5.19
C LEU A 45 8.17 9.78 5.45
N PHE A 46 7.49 10.70 6.15
CA PHE A 46 6.05 10.63 6.37
C PHE A 46 5.24 10.71 5.07
N ARG A 47 5.61 11.62 4.16
CA ARG A 47 4.96 11.75 2.85
C ARG A 47 5.17 10.48 2.01
N HIS A 48 6.39 9.95 1.98
CA HIS A 48 6.73 8.76 1.20
C HIS A 48 6.03 7.51 1.72
N THR A 49 6.09 7.23 3.01
CA THR A 49 5.42 6.07 3.62
C THR A 49 3.90 6.12 3.41
N LYS A 50 3.28 7.31 3.54
CA LYS A 50 1.86 7.50 3.23
C LYS A 50 1.55 7.23 1.76
N HIS A 51 2.38 7.73 0.84
CA HIS A 51 2.19 7.53 -0.59
C HIS A 51 2.33 6.05 -0.99
N GLN A 52 3.36 5.37 -0.47
CA GLN A 52 3.58 3.94 -0.70
C GLN A 52 2.39 3.12 -0.18
N LEU A 53 1.89 3.40 1.02
CA LEU A 53 0.72 2.72 1.56
C LEU A 53 -0.50 2.89 0.65
N ALA A 54 -0.74 4.09 0.13
CA ALA A 54 -1.84 4.33 -0.82
C ALA A 54 -1.67 3.51 -2.10
N GLN A 55 -0.46 3.45 -2.66
CA GLN A 55 -0.18 2.63 -3.85
C GLN A 55 -0.45 1.13 -3.61
N LEU A 56 -0.01 0.58 -2.48
CA LEU A 56 -0.28 -0.83 -2.14
C LEU A 56 -1.78 -1.11 -1.99
N LEU A 57 -2.52 -0.20 -1.35
CA LEU A 57 -3.97 -0.34 -1.19
C LEU A 57 -4.71 -0.27 -2.53
N THR A 58 -4.26 0.59 -3.45
CA THR A 58 -4.79 0.65 -4.82
C THR A 58 -4.51 -0.67 -5.56
N CYS A 59 -3.28 -1.18 -5.53
CA CYS A 59 -2.96 -2.50 -6.11
C CYS A 59 -3.86 -3.60 -5.55
N LYS A 60 -4.04 -3.67 -4.24
CA LYS A 60 -4.92 -4.66 -3.59
C LYS A 60 -6.36 -4.55 -4.07
N ARG A 61 -6.86 -3.32 -4.22
CA ARG A 61 -8.21 -3.05 -4.71
C ARG A 61 -8.37 -3.43 -6.18
N GLU A 62 -7.38 -3.14 -7.03
CA GLU A 62 -7.36 -3.54 -8.44
C GLU A 62 -7.48 -5.06 -8.57
N LYS A 63 -6.66 -5.83 -7.83
CA LYS A 63 -6.73 -7.31 -7.82
C LYS A 63 -8.11 -7.83 -7.41
N LEU A 64 -8.70 -7.25 -6.35
CA LEU A 64 -10.04 -7.63 -5.91
C LEU A 64 -11.10 -7.30 -6.97
N SER A 65 -11.02 -6.13 -7.59
CA SER A 65 -11.96 -5.71 -8.64
C SER A 65 -11.90 -6.64 -9.84
N THR A 66 -10.70 -7.00 -10.32
CA THR A 66 -10.52 -7.97 -11.40
C THR A 66 -11.19 -9.30 -11.06
N SER A 67 -10.97 -9.82 -9.84
CA SER A 67 -11.63 -11.06 -9.40
C SER A 67 -13.16 -10.96 -9.40
N LYS A 68 -13.71 -9.80 -9.02
CA LYS A 68 -15.15 -9.56 -8.96
C LYS A 68 -15.75 -9.45 -10.37
N THR A 69 -15.06 -8.79 -11.28
CA THR A 69 -15.45 -8.72 -12.70
C THR A 69 -15.49 -10.11 -13.32
N LEU A 70 -14.48 -10.95 -13.07
CA LEU A 70 -14.46 -12.34 -13.54
C LEU A 70 -15.63 -13.17 -13.00
N ARG A 71 -16.00 -12.98 -11.72
CA ARG A 71 -17.18 -13.64 -11.12
C ARG A 71 -18.49 -13.16 -11.76
N LYS A 72 -18.59 -11.87 -12.11
CA LYS A 72 -19.77 -11.30 -12.77
C LYS A 72 -19.96 -11.89 -14.17
N ILE A 73 -18.90 -11.88 -14.99
CA ILE A 73 -18.92 -12.45 -16.35
C ILE A 73 -19.37 -13.93 -16.34
N ARG A 74 -18.90 -14.73 -15.37
CA ARG A 74 -19.35 -16.13 -15.23
C ARG A 74 -20.83 -16.28 -14.90
N LYS A 75 -21.41 -15.34 -14.13
CA LYS A 75 -22.83 -15.37 -13.75
C LYS A 75 -23.72 -14.97 -14.93
N ASP A 76 -23.27 -14.06 -15.78
CA ASP A 76 -24.05 -13.54 -16.91
C ASP A 76 -24.09 -14.52 -18.11
N ASN A 77 -23.22 -15.55 -18.13
CA ASN A 77 -23.11 -16.55 -19.20
C ASN A 77 -23.84 -17.90 -18.91
N ASN A 78 -24.67 -17.96 -17.86
CA ASN A 78 -25.33 -19.17 -17.38
C ASN A 78 -26.79 -18.88 -17.05
#